data_AF-A0A7X2SY85-F1
#
_entry.id   AF-A0A7X2SY85-F1
#
_cell.length_a   1.000
_cell.length_b   1.000
_cell.length_c   1.000
_cell.angle_alpha   90.00
_cell.angle_beta   90.00
_cell.angle_gamma   90.00
#
_symmetry.space_group_name_H-M   'P 1'
#
loop_
_entity.id
_entity.type
_entity.pdbx_description
1 polymer ?
#
loop_
_entity_poly.entity_id
_entity_poly.type
_entity_poly.pdbx_seq_one_letter_code
_entity_poly.pdbx_strand_id
1 'polypeptide(L)'
;MIPFNAPPIVGTEIEYMQSAMNSGKLCGDGGFTRRCQQWMEQRFGSKKVLLTPSCTASLEMAALLIDLQPGDEVIMPSYTFVSTANAFVLRGARIVFVDVRPDTMNIDETLIEAAITEKTRAIVPVHYAGVACEMDTIMALAAKHKLFVIEDAAQGVMSRYKGRALGPIGPIGCFSSHETKNYTAGGEGGATLINDASL
;
A
#
# COMPACT_ATOMS: atom_id res chain seq x y z
N MET A 1 31.74 0.31 -11.97
CA MET A 1 30.97 0.73 -10.78
C MET A 1 29.74 -0.15 -10.71
N ILE A 2 29.47 -0.83 -9.58
CA ILE A 2 28.27 -1.66 -9.40
C ILE A 2 27.25 -0.80 -8.64
N PRO A 3 26.13 -0.36 -9.25
CA PRO A 3 25.10 0.38 -8.53
C PRO A 3 24.29 -0.54 -7.61
N PHE A 4 23.69 0.03 -6.56
CA PHE A 4 22.81 -0.72 -5.67
C PHE A 4 21.50 -1.16 -6.36
N ASN A 5 20.97 -0.33 -7.26
CA ASN A 5 19.75 -0.60 -7.99
C ASN A 5 19.90 -0.21 -9.47
N ALA A 6 19.22 -0.97 -10.32
CA ALA A 6 18.88 -0.60 -11.69
C ALA A 6 17.39 -0.94 -11.91
N PRO A 7 16.62 -0.10 -12.60
CA PRO A 7 15.20 -0.37 -12.84
C PRO A 7 14.99 -1.66 -13.64
N PRO A 8 13.88 -2.39 -13.42
CA PRO A 8 13.58 -3.57 -14.21
C PRO A 8 13.29 -3.20 -15.66
N ILE A 9 13.97 -3.86 -16.60
CA ILE A 9 13.74 -3.76 -18.05
C ILE A 9 13.47 -5.16 -18.59
N VAL A 10 12.26 -5.39 -19.08
CA VAL A 10 11.75 -6.64 -19.65
C VAL A 10 12.03 -6.72 -21.16
N GLY A 11 12.06 -5.59 -21.86
CA GLY A 11 12.38 -5.48 -23.29
C GLY A 11 11.15 -5.26 -24.19
N THR A 12 9.94 -5.26 -23.64
CA THR A 12 8.68 -5.04 -24.38
C THR A 12 8.02 -3.70 -24.08
N GLU A 13 8.63 -2.87 -23.23
CA GLU A 13 8.07 -1.60 -22.76
C GLU A 13 7.83 -0.64 -23.93
N ILE A 14 8.81 -0.52 -24.83
CA ILE A 14 8.76 0.37 -25.99
C ILE A 14 7.58 0.00 -26.90
N GLU A 15 7.36 -1.30 -27.13
CA GLU A 15 6.27 -1.79 -27.97
C GLU A 15 4.90 -1.44 -27.38
N TYR A 16 4.75 -1.62 -26.06
CA TYR A 16 3.50 -1.26 -25.39
C TYR A 16 3.26 0.24 -25.30
N MET A 17 4.31 1.04 -25.08
CA MET A 17 4.20 2.51 -25.16
C MET A 17 3.81 2.96 -26.57
N GLN A 18 4.42 2.38 -27.61
CA GLN A 18 4.05 2.67 -28.99
C GLN A 18 2.61 2.27 -29.29
N SER A 19 2.17 1.10 -28.83
CA SER A 19 0.76 0.69 -28.91
C SER A 19 -0.19 1.67 -28.19
N ALA A 20 0.20 2.20 -27.02
CA ALA A 20 -0.56 3.20 -26.30
C ALA A 20 -0.70 4.51 -27.09
N MET A 21 0.42 5.01 -27.65
CA MET A 21 0.44 6.21 -28.50
C MET A 21 -0.43 6.02 -29.75
N ASN A 22 -0.34 4.86 -30.41
CA ASN A 22 -1.12 4.53 -31.60
C ASN A 22 -2.64 4.47 -31.31
N SER A 23 -3.05 4.22 -30.06
CA SER A 23 -4.47 4.24 -29.67
C SER A 23 -5.07 5.65 -29.60
N GLY A 24 -4.24 6.70 -29.58
CA GLY A 24 -4.65 8.09 -29.46
C GLY A 24 -5.17 8.49 -28.07
N LYS A 25 -5.00 7.66 -27.04
CA LYS A 25 -5.48 7.91 -25.66
C LYS A 25 -4.39 7.63 -24.62
N LEU A 26 -3.81 8.70 -24.07
CA LEU A 26 -2.69 8.64 -23.11
C LEU A 26 -3.02 9.15 -21.70
N CYS A 27 -4.22 9.69 -21.48
CA CYS A 27 -4.65 10.09 -20.15
C CYS A 27 -4.96 8.86 -19.26
N GLY A 28 -5.20 9.12 -17.96
CA GLY A 28 -5.67 8.12 -17.00
C GLY A 28 -6.93 7.39 -17.45
N ASP A 29 -7.21 6.26 -16.82
CA ASP A 29 -8.34 5.37 -17.15
C ASP A 29 -8.37 4.86 -18.60
N GLY A 30 -7.22 4.89 -19.28
CA GLY A 30 -7.01 4.37 -20.62
C GLY A 30 -7.01 2.83 -20.71
N GLY A 31 -6.72 2.30 -21.90
CA GLY A 31 -6.73 0.86 -22.16
C GLY A 31 -5.68 0.08 -21.36
N PHE A 32 -4.50 0.65 -21.14
CA PHE A 32 -3.45 0.02 -20.32
C PHE A 32 -3.75 0.12 -18.82
N THR A 33 -4.30 1.24 -18.33
CA THR A 33 -4.80 1.37 -16.95
C THR A 33 -5.77 0.24 -16.62
N ARG A 34 -6.80 0.04 -17.47
CA ARG A 34 -7.78 -1.02 -17.27
C ARG A 34 -7.17 -2.41 -17.26
N ARG A 35 -6.22 -2.70 -18.15
CA ARG A 35 -5.54 -4.01 -18.20
C ARG A 35 -4.73 -4.28 -16.93
N CYS A 36 -3.96 -3.31 -16.44
CA CYS A 36 -3.20 -3.47 -15.21
C CYS A 36 -4.13 -3.67 -14.00
N GLN A 37 -5.18 -2.86 -13.88
CA GLN A 37 -6.16 -3.00 -12.80
C GLN A 37 -6.84 -4.37 -12.83
N GLN A 38 -7.34 -4.80 -13.99
CA GLN A 38 -7.96 -6.12 -14.17
C GLN A 38 -7.00 -7.26 -13.84
N TRP A 39 -5.75 -7.16 -14.27
CA TRP A 39 -4.74 -8.16 -13.93
C TRP A 39 -4.51 -8.25 -12.42
N MET A 40 -4.40 -7.11 -11.72
CA MET A 40 -4.22 -7.08 -10.27
C MET A 40 -5.46 -7.61 -9.53
N GLU A 41 -6.67 -7.22 -9.95
CA GLU A 41 -7.94 -7.74 -9.42
C GLU A 41 -7.98 -9.27 -9.54
N GLN A 42 -7.68 -9.83 -10.72
CA GLN A 42 -7.66 -11.27 -10.96
C GLN A 42 -6.54 -12.01 -10.22
N ARG A 43 -5.32 -11.44 -10.20
CA ARG A 43 -4.13 -12.11 -9.67
C ARG A 43 -4.04 -12.07 -8.16
N PHE A 44 -4.44 -10.95 -7.56
CA PHE A 44 -4.31 -10.71 -6.13
C PHE A 44 -5.63 -10.91 -5.37
N GLY A 45 -6.76 -10.95 -6.07
CA GLY A 45 -8.08 -11.11 -5.46
C GLY A 45 -8.63 -9.82 -4.82
N SER A 46 -8.04 -8.66 -5.17
CA SER A 46 -8.60 -7.36 -4.78
C SER A 46 -9.95 -7.14 -5.46
N LYS A 47 -10.92 -6.52 -4.77
CA LYS A 47 -12.23 -6.21 -5.36
C LYS A 47 -12.14 -5.08 -6.37
N LYS A 48 -11.31 -4.07 -6.08
CA LYS A 48 -11.04 -2.95 -6.97
C LYS A 48 -9.60 -2.53 -6.88
N VAL A 49 -9.02 -2.19 -8.03
CA VAL A 49 -7.68 -1.59 -8.11
C VAL A 49 -7.77 -0.28 -8.88
N LEU A 50 -7.11 0.75 -8.35
CA LEU A 50 -7.03 2.08 -8.92
C LEU A 50 -5.57 2.49 -9.04
N LEU A 51 -5.09 2.74 -10.26
CA LEU A 51 -3.71 3.21 -10.45
C LEU A 51 -3.57 4.66 -10.02
N THR A 52 -2.46 4.98 -9.38
CA THR A 52 -2.14 6.32 -8.86
C THR A 52 -0.75 6.76 -9.30
N PRO A 53 -0.42 8.05 -9.19
CA PRO A 53 0.91 8.56 -9.58
C PRO A 53 2.07 8.02 -8.72
N SER A 54 1.80 7.58 -7.48
CA SER A 54 2.79 7.05 -6.56
C SER A 54 2.12 6.30 -5.41
N CYS A 55 2.88 5.48 -4.68
CA CYS A 55 2.38 4.88 -3.43
C CYS A 55 2.06 5.94 -2.36
N THR A 56 2.77 7.07 -2.38
CA THR A 56 2.44 8.23 -1.54
C THR A 56 1.03 8.71 -1.82
N ALA A 57 0.67 8.90 -3.09
CA ALA A 57 -0.68 9.31 -3.48
C ALA A 57 -1.73 8.24 -3.12
N SER A 58 -1.39 6.95 -3.19
CA SER A 58 -2.27 5.88 -2.71
C SER A 58 -2.52 5.92 -1.21
N LEU A 59 -1.49 6.18 -0.40
CA LEU A 59 -1.63 6.32 1.05
C LEU A 59 -2.45 7.57 1.41
N GLU A 60 -2.22 8.70 0.73
CA GLU A 60 -3.00 9.92 0.89
C GLU A 60 -4.48 9.69 0.52
N MET A 61 -4.74 8.98 -0.58
CA MET A 61 -6.08 8.58 -0.98
C MET A 61 -6.73 7.68 0.07
N ALA A 62 -5.99 6.72 0.63
CA ALA A 62 -6.50 5.85 1.69
C ALA A 62 -6.89 6.66 2.94
N ALA A 63 -6.02 7.59 3.37
CA ALA A 63 -6.28 8.47 4.51
C ALA A 63 -7.50 9.38 4.30
N LEU A 64 -7.71 9.84 3.06
CA LEU A 64 -8.90 10.61 2.67
C LEU A 64 -10.16 9.75 2.67
N LEU A 65 -10.07 8.51 2.16
CA LEU A 65 -11.22 7.60 1.99
C LEU A 65 -11.81 7.15 3.33
N ILE A 66 -10.97 6.94 4.36
CA ILE A 66 -11.44 6.59 5.70
C ILE A 66 -11.93 7.80 6.53
N ASP A 67 -12.05 8.98 5.88
CA ASP A 67 -12.56 10.23 6.43
C ASP A 67 -11.92 10.64 7.77
N LEU A 68 -10.59 10.57 7.84
CA LEU A 68 -9.85 10.99 9.04
C LEU A 68 -10.09 12.45 9.38
N GLN A 69 -10.35 12.68 10.66
CA GLN A 69 -10.54 14.01 11.23
C GLN A 69 -9.28 14.49 11.98
N PRO A 70 -9.06 15.81 12.08
CA PRO A 70 -7.98 16.34 12.89
C PRO A 70 -8.02 15.83 14.34
N GLY A 71 -6.90 15.30 14.81
CA GLY A 71 -6.76 14.73 16.15
C GLY A 71 -7.08 13.23 16.27
N ASP A 72 -7.62 12.59 15.22
CA ASP A 72 -7.68 11.13 15.15
C ASP A 72 -6.27 10.52 15.18
N GLU A 73 -6.15 9.30 15.69
CA GLU A 73 -4.87 8.61 15.88
C GLU A 73 -4.69 7.47 14.88
N VAL A 74 -3.48 7.40 14.31
CA VAL A 74 -3.08 6.34 13.38
C VAL A 74 -1.84 5.64 13.90
N ILE A 75 -1.94 4.34 14.13
CA ILE A 75 -0.85 3.49 14.60
C ILE A 75 -0.02 3.01 13.40
N MET A 76 1.31 3.15 13.46
CA MET A 76 2.22 2.67 12.43
C MET A 76 3.63 2.42 12.99
N PRO A 77 4.51 1.66 12.32
CA PRO A 77 5.89 1.53 12.77
C PRO A 77 6.66 2.85 12.61
N SER A 78 7.59 3.15 13.53
CA SER A 78 8.54 4.27 13.34
C SER A 78 9.58 3.95 12.25
N TYR A 79 9.93 2.67 12.10
CA TYR A 79 10.81 2.19 11.04
C TYR A 79 10.04 1.98 9.73
N THR A 80 9.81 3.07 9.00
CA THR A 80 9.15 3.06 7.69
C THR A 80 9.61 4.23 6.82
N PHE A 81 9.13 4.29 5.58
CA PHE A 81 9.31 5.43 4.71
C PHE A 81 8.40 6.61 5.12
N VAL A 82 8.87 7.84 4.94
CA VAL A 82 8.19 9.05 5.44
C VAL A 82 6.76 9.21 4.92
N SER A 83 6.48 8.74 3.69
CA SER A 83 5.13 8.80 3.10
C SER A 83 4.07 8.07 3.91
N THR A 84 4.45 6.99 4.63
CA THR A 84 3.54 6.27 5.51
C THR A 84 2.98 7.19 6.59
N ALA A 85 3.77 8.13 7.14
CA ALA A 85 3.30 9.10 8.14
C ALA A 85 2.65 10.33 7.49
N ASN A 86 3.31 10.90 6.46
CA ASN A 86 2.86 12.15 5.83
C ASN A 86 1.41 12.07 5.34
N ALA A 87 1.02 10.94 4.74
CA ALA A 87 -0.32 10.75 4.19
C ALA A 87 -1.44 11.03 5.20
N PHE A 88 -1.24 10.61 6.46
CA PHE A 88 -2.23 10.76 7.52
C PHE A 88 -2.07 12.10 8.25
N VAL A 89 -0.86 12.60 8.42
CA VAL A 89 -0.60 13.94 8.99
C VAL A 89 -1.23 15.04 8.11
N LEU A 90 -1.25 14.87 6.79
CA LEU A 90 -1.94 15.77 5.85
C LEU A 90 -3.45 15.87 6.11
N ARG A 91 -4.05 14.88 6.77
CA ARG A 91 -5.46 14.88 7.20
C ARG A 91 -5.65 15.42 8.63
N GLY A 92 -4.56 15.84 9.29
CA GLY A 92 -4.58 16.33 10.67
C GLY A 92 -4.49 15.22 11.73
N ALA A 93 -4.19 13.98 11.34
CA ALA A 93 -4.07 12.87 12.28
C ALA A 93 -2.80 12.96 13.13
N ARG A 94 -2.88 12.47 14.37
CA ARG A 94 -1.75 12.25 15.26
C ARG A 94 -1.18 10.85 15.02
N ILE A 95 0.11 10.77 14.73
CA ILE A 95 0.78 9.48 14.55
C ILE A 95 1.16 8.89 15.91
N VAL A 96 0.82 7.61 16.10
CA VAL A 96 1.19 6.82 17.27
C VAL A 96 2.15 5.73 16.83
N PHE A 97 3.44 5.93 17.09
CA PHE A 97 4.45 4.96 16.70
C PHE A 97 4.47 3.76 17.62
N VAL A 98 4.54 2.56 17.03
CA VAL A 98 4.78 1.30 17.72
C VAL A 98 6.12 0.73 17.24
N ASP A 99 6.83 0.04 18.13
CA ASP A 99 8.14 -0.52 17.83
C ASP A 99 8.04 -1.71 16.84
N VAL A 100 9.18 -2.12 16.31
CA VAL A 100 9.29 -3.22 15.34
C VAL A 100 9.89 -4.46 15.97
N ARG A 101 9.60 -5.64 15.39
CA ARG A 101 10.30 -6.86 15.76
C ARG A 101 11.69 -6.88 15.12
N PRO A 102 12.75 -7.28 15.84
CA PRO A 102 14.11 -7.28 15.31
C PRO A 102 14.37 -8.35 14.25
N ASP A 103 13.53 -9.38 14.15
CA ASP A 103 13.67 -10.50 13.21
C ASP A 103 13.19 -10.18 11.79
N THR A 104 12.26 -9.23 11.67
CA THR A 104 11.53 -8.92 10.44
C THR A 104 11.50 -7.44 10.12
N MET A 105 11.80 -6.58 11.10
CA MET A 105 11.69 -5.12 11.04
C MET A 105 10.27 -4.62 10.74
N ASN A 106 9.28 -5.51 10.81
CA ASN A 106 7.86 -5.20 10.73
C ASN A 106 7.36 -4.74 12.10
N ILE A 107 6.28 -3.95 12.13
CA ILE A 107 5.60 -3.54 13.38
C ILE A 107 5.34 -4.75 14.29
N ASP A 108 5.69 -4.64 15.57
CA ASP A 108 5.44 -5.70 16.54
C ASP A 108 3.95 -5.75 16.89
N GLU A 109 3.28 -6.78 16.39
CA GLU A 109 1.85 -7.00 16.55
C GLU A 109 1.44 -7.13 18.02
N THR A 110 2.36 -7.53 18.91
CA THR A 110 2.09 -7.71 20.34
C THR A 110 2.04 -6.40 21.12
N LEU A 111 2.57 -5.31 20.54
CA LEU A 111 2.62 -3.99 21.15
C LEU A 111 1.50 -3.06 20.68
N ILE A 112 0.78 -3.42 19.62
CA ILE A 112 -0.26 -2.57 19.01
C ILE A 112 -1.41 -2.30 19.97
N GLU A 113 -1.92 -3.33 20.66
CA GLU A 113 -3.12 -3.19 21.50
C GLU A 113 -2.93 -2.17 22.62
N ALA A 114 -1.73 -2.10 23.21
CA ALA A 114 -1.40 -1.13 24.25
C ALA A 114 -1.34 0.32 23.76
N ALA A 115 -1.17 0.53 22.44
CA ALA A 115 -1.14 1.85 21.82
C ALA A 115 -2.53 2.35 21.38
N ILE A 116 -3.56 1.50 21.45
CA ILE A 116 -4.93 1.86 21.06
C ILE A 116 -5.56 2.78 22.11
N THR A 117 -6.19 3.86 21.65
CA THR A 117 -6.98 4.80 22.43
C THR A 117 -8.37 4.98 21.81
N GLU A 118 -9.24 5.74 22.47
CA GLU A 118 -10.54 6.15 21.92
C GLU A 118 -10.44 6.99 20.63
N LYS A 119 -9.26 7.59 20.38
CA LYS A 119 -8.98 8.39 19.18
C LYS A 119 -8.42 7.56 18.03
N THR A 120 -8.01 6.32 18.28
CA THR A 120 -7.47 5.47 17.23
C THR A 120 -8.53 5.19 16.16
N ARG A 121 -8.14 5.32 14.90
CA ARG A 121 -8.99 5.02 13.74
C ARG A 121 -8.40 3.97 12.83
N ALA A 122 -7.08 3.88 12.77
CA ALA A 122 -6.40 3.02 11.82
C ALA A 122 -5.08 2.46 12.34
N ILE A 123 -4.72 1.30 11.80
CA ILE A 123 -3.40 0.67 11.92
C ILE A 123 -2.82 0.57 10.51
N VAL A 124 -1.56 0.97 10.33
CA VAL A 124 -0.85 0.96 9.05
C VAL A 124 0.35 0.02 9.14
N PRO A 125 0.16 -1.30 8.93
CA PRO A 125 1.28 -2.22 8.82
C PRO A 125 2.09 -1.92 7.55
N VAL A 126 3.42 -1.99 7.66
CA VAL A 126 4.36 -1.84 6.54
C VAL A 126 5.05 -3.17 6.31
N HIS A 127 4.93 -3.72 5.10
CA HIS A 127 5.53 -5.02 4.77
C HIS A 127 6.98 -4.87 4.32
N TYR A 128 7.87 -4.75 5.31
CA TYR A 128 9.28 -4.47 5.08
C TYR A 128 9.96 -5.59 4.27
N ALA A 129 10.76 -5.20 3.28
CA ALA A 129 11.45 -6.10 2.35
C ALA A 129 10.52 -7.12 1.63
N GLY A 130 9.22 -6.82 1.56
CA GLY A 130 8.22 -7.75 1.03
C GLY A 130 7.88 -8.92 1.95
N VAL A 131 8.36 -8.90 3.20
CA VAL A 131 7.97 -9.85 4.25
C VAL A 131 6.69 -9.34 4.91
N ALA A 132 5.69 -10.22 4.98
CA ALA A 132 4.40 -9.90 5.58
C ALA A 132 4.53 -9.58 7.09
N CYS A 133 3.73 -8.64 7.57
CA CYS A 133 3.46 -8.51 9.00
C CYS A 133 2.62 -9.72 9.48
N GLU A 134 2.47 -9.91 10.79
CA GLU A 134 1.56 -10.93 11.33
C GLU A 134 0.09 -10.50 11.17
N MET A 135 -0.41 -10.61 9.94
CA MET A 135 -1.67 -9.99 9.54
C MET A 135 -2.90 -10.59 10.22
N ASP A 136 -2.92 -11.87 10.58
CA ASP A 136 -4.07 -12.44 11.30
C ASP A 136 -4.25 -11.78 12.68
N THR A 137 -3.17 -11.56 13.42
CA THR A 137 -3.19 -10.87 14.71
C THR A 137 -3.62 -9.41 14.55
N ILE A 138 -3.04 -8.69 13.59
CA ILE A 138 -3.36 -7.28 13.33
C ILE A 138 -4.83 -7.11 12.92
N MET A 139 -5.34 -7.97 12.03
CA MET A 139 -6.74 -7.93 11.60
C MET A 139 -7.70 -8.29 12.73
N ALA A 140 -7.34 -9.24 13.60
CA ALA A 140 -8.16 -9.58 14.77
C ALA A 140 -8.26 -8.42 15.77
N LEU A 141 -7.16 -7.71 16.03
CA LEU A 141 -7.14 -6.50 16.85
C LEU A 141 -7.98 -5.39 16.22
N ALA A 142 -7.79 -5.13 14.94
CA ALA A 142 -8.56 -4.12 14.22
C ALA A 142 -10.07 -4.41 14.26
N ALA A 143 -10.49 -5.66 14.08
CA ALA A 143 -11.89 -6.05 14.18
C ALA A 143 -12.45 -5.86 15.61
N LYS A 144 -11.69 -6.24 16.64
CA LYS A 144 -12.06 -6.06 18.05
C LYS A 144 -12.30 -4.59 18.40
N HIS A 145 -11.45 -3.69 17.87
CA HIS A 145 -11.47 -2.26 18.18
C HIS A 145 -12.18 -1.40 17.12
N LYS A 146 -12.74 -2.01 16.06
CA LYS A 146 -13.40 -1.33 14.93
C LYS A 146 -12.50 -0.31 14.24
N LEU A 147 -11.25 -0.72 13.96
CA LEU A 147 -10.23 0.11 13.30
C LEU A 147 -10.09 -0.30 11.83
N PHE A 148 -9.71 0.65 10.99
CA PHE A 148 -9.24 0.34 9.64
C PHE A 148 -7.83 -0.24 9.67
N VAL A 149 -7.51 -1.10 8.69
CA VAL A 149 -6.14 -1.55 8.43
C VAL A 149 -5.75 -1.11 7.01
N ILE A 150 -4.70 -0.32 6.89
CA ILE A 150 -4.20 0.15 5.60
C ILE A 150 -2.83 -0.49 5.38
N GLU A 151 -2.75 -1.45 4.47
CA GLU A 151 -1.47 -2.11 4.15
C GLU A 151 -0.58 -1.16 3.33
N ASP A 152 0.52 -0.69 3.92
CA ASP A 152 1.65 -0.16 3.15
C ASP A 152 2.42 -1.34 2.56
N ALA A 153 1.97 -1.78 1.39
CA ALA A 153 2.54 -2.88 0.64
C ALA A 153 3.47 -2.37 -0.48
N ALA A 154 4.08 -1.19 -0.32
CA ALA A 154 4.98 -0.59 -1.32
C ALA A 154 6.12 -1.52 -1.77
N GLN A 155 6.53 -2.45 -0.90
CA GLN A 155 7.62 -3.41 -1.12
C GLN A 155 7.11 -4.84 -1.33
N GLY A 156 5.79 -5.04 -1.35
CA GLY A 156 5.13 -6.35 -1.25
C GLY A 156 4.43 -6.82 -2.52
N VAL A 157 4.64 -6.19 -3.67
CA VAL A 157 4.03 -6.66 -4.94
C VAL A 157 4.49 -8.09 -5.21
N MET A 158 3.53 -9.01 -5.40
CA MET A 158 3.71 -10.47 -5.52
C MET A 158 4.01 -11.25 -4.22
N SER A 159 4.31 -10.59 -3.11
CA SER A 159 4.48 -11.24 -1.81
C SER A 159 3.16 -11.82 -1.27
N ARG A 160 3.28 -12.78 -0.35
CA ARG A 160 2.11 -13.48 0.22
C ARG A 160 2.22 -13.68 1.73
N TYR A 161 1.07 -13.68 2.38
CA TYR A 161 0.87 -14.10 3.77
C TYR A 161 -0.13 -15.26 3.80
N LYS A 162 0.32 -16.44 4.25
CA LYS A 162 -0.50 -17.68 4.30
C LYS A 162 -1.27 -17.95 3.01
N GLY A 163 -0.60 -17.75 1.87
CA GLY A 163 -1.16 -17.94 0.53
C GLY A 163 -1.97 -16.77 -0.04
N ARG A 164 -2.38 -15.78 0.77
CA ARG A 164 -3.04 -14.54 0.30
C ARG A 164 -2.00 -13.52 -0.19
N ALA A 165 -2.30 -12.76 -1.23
CA ALA A 165 -1.42 -11.67 -1.67
C ALA A 165 -1.35 -10.57 -0.59
N LEU A 166 -0.22 -9.87 -0.49
CA LEU A 166 -0.12 -8.63 0.32
C LEU A 166 -0.77 -7.44 -0.40
N GLY A 167 -1.39 -6.55 0.35
CA GLY A 167 -2.18 -5.42 -0.17
C GLY A 167 -3.71 -5.66 -0.15
N PRO A 168 -4.23 -6.85 -0.48
CA PRO A 168 -5.66 -7.14 -0.37
C PRO A 168 -6.08 -7.92 0.89
N ILE A 169 -5.33 -7.86 1.99
CA ILE A 169 -5.69 -8.51 3.27
C ILE A 169 -6.53 -7.57 4.14
N GLY A 170 -6.11 -6.31 4.27
CA GLY A 170 -6.84 -5.23 4.93
C GLY A 170 -7.89 -4.59 4.00
N PRO A 171 -8.78 -3.72 4.53
CA PRO A 171 -9.79 -3.02 3.74
C PRO A 171 -9.20 -2.16 2.61
N ILE A 172 -8.00 -1.60 2.82
CA ILE A 172 -7.26 -0.82 1.81
C ILE A 172 -5.80 -1.27 1.78
N GLY A 173 -5.21 -1.38 0.60
CA GLY A 173 -3.77 -1.56 0.43
C GLY A 173 -3.16 -0.60 -0.59
N CYS A 174 -1.85 -0.39 -0.47
CA CYS A 174 -1.11 0.54 -1.32
C CYS A 174 0.14 -0.13 -1.91
N PHE A 175 0.26 -0.11 -3.23
CA PHE A 175 1.47 -0.55 -3.94
C PHE A 175 2.28 0.61 -4.46
N SER A 176 3.59 0.37 -4.59
CA SER A 176 4.52 1.26 -5.27
C SER A 176 5.01 0.62 -6.56
N SER A 177 5.10 1.45 -7.60
CA SER A 177 5.76 1.14 -8.86
C SER A 177 6.80 2.20 -9.22
N HIS A 178 7.49 2.71 -8.19
CA HIS A 178 8.71 3.52 -8.35
C HIS A 178 9.85 2.66 -8.92
N GLU A 179 10.81 3.26 -9.63
CA GLU A 179 11.88 2.54 -10.34
C GLU A 179 12.75 1.63 -9.46
N THR A 180 12.87 1.92 -8.17
CA THR A 180 13.61 1.10 -7.20
C THR A 180 12.83 -0.09 -6.67
N LYS A 181 11.56 -0.28 -7.07
CA LYS A 181 10.71 -1.39 -6.67
C LYS A 181 10.83 -2.57 -7.63
N ASN A 182 10.16 -3.67 -7.30
CA ASN A 182 10.17 -4.90 -8.09
C ASN A 182 9.62 -4.71 -9.51
N TYR A 183 8.64 -3.81 -9.66
CA TYR A 183 7.98 -3.46 -10.92
C TYR A 183 7.87 -1.94 -10.98
N THR A 184 8.10 -1.34 -12.16
CA THR A 184 8.02 0.11 -12.35
C THR A 184 7.00 0.50 -13.41
N ALA A 185 6.31 1.62 -13.20
CA ALA A 185 5.38 2.21 -14.16
C ALA A 185 6.07 3.32 -14.98
N GLY A 186 7.28 3.05 -15.47
CA GLY A 186 8.06 4.02 -16.24
C GLY A 186 8.77 5.08 -15.38
N GLY A 187 9.14 4.72 -14.15
CA GLY A 187 9.83 5.60 -13.20
C GLY A 187 9.03 5.77 -11.91
N GLU A 188 7.76 6.19 -12.04
CA GLU A 188 6.88 6.53 -10.93
C GLU A 188 5.51 5.86 -11.09
N GLY A 189 4.90 5.45 -9.99
CA GLY A 189 3.56 4.90 -9.99
C GLY A 189 3.13 4.28 -8.65
N GLY A 190 1.83 4.05 -8.53
CA GLY A 190 1.25 3.32 -7.42
C GLY A 190 -0.08 2.68 -7.79
N ALA A 191 -0.65 1.95 -6.83
CA ALA A 191 -2.01 1.44 -6.93
C ALA A 191 -2.65 1.39 -5.55
N THR A 192 -3.89 1.88 -5.47
CA THR A 192 -4.76 1.71 -4.30
C THR A 192 -5.65 0.49 -4.54
N LEU A 193 -5.62 -0.46 -3.61
CA LEU A 193 -6.42 -1.67 -3.62
C LEU A 193 -7.56 -1.48 -2.61
N ILE A 194 -8.81 -1.61 -3.05
CA ILE A 194 -10.00 -1.50 -2.19
C ILE A 194 -10.61 -2.90 -2.05
N ASN A 195 -10.68 -3.38 -0.82
CA ASN A 195 -11.10 -4.75 -0.50
C ASN A 195 -12.35 -4.78 0.39
N ASP A 196 -12.63 -3.69 1.10
CA ASP A 196 -13.95 -3.48 1.68
C ASP A 196 -14.92 -2.96 0.61
N ALA A 197 -16.09 -3.59 0.50
CA ALA A 197 -17.08 -3.19 -0.51
C ALA A 197 -17.95 -2.00 -0.05
N SER A 198 -17.88 -1.60 1.23
CA SER A 198 -18.56 -0.40 1.71
C SER A 198 -17.76 0.89 1.47
N LEU A 199 -16.51 0.78 0.98
CA LEU A 199 -15.63 1.89 0.66
C LEU A 199 -15.67 2.23 -0.84
#